data_AF-A0A8S3GQZ9-F1
#
_entry.id   AF-A0A8S3GQZ9-F1
#
_cell.length_a   1.000
_cell.length_b   1.000
_cell.length_c   1.000
_cell.angle_alpha   90.00
_cell.angle_beta   90.00
_cell.angle_gamma   90.00
#
_symmetry.space_group_name_H-M   'P 1'
#
loop_
_entity.id
_entity.type
_entity.pdbx_description
1 polymer ?
#
loop_
_entity_poly.entity_id
_entity_poly.type
_entity_poly.pdbx_seq_one_letter_code
_entity_poly.pdbx_strand_id
1 'polypeptide(L)'
;NTSALVFSKFSSLFRFSFQSGDYVSINIPRVALYEFHPFTVSSAPEEKDYIRVHIQATGDWTKQVYQRFKEMAEEEARENQIKIYRADIHPQESLANFQNVEHDQIGDQSNVKSNKREP
;
A
#
# COMPACT_ATOMS: atom_id res chain seq x y z
N ASN A 1 0.14 -9.27 -18.05
CA ASN A 1 -1.12 -8.84 -18.72
C ASN A 1 -2.35 -8.93 -17.79
N THR A 2 -2.24 -9.49 -16.59
CA THR A 2 -3.31 -9.43 -15.57
C THR A 2 -3.02 -8.33 -14.58
N SER A 3 -4.01 -7.48 -14.29
CA SER A 3 -3.95 -6.51 -13.18
C SER A 3 -5.05 -6.83 -12.18
N ALA A 4 -4.73 -6.76 -10.89
CA ALA A 4 -5.71 -6.75 -9.83
C ALA A 4 -6.10 -5.30 -9.55
N LEU A 5 -7.39 -4.98 -9.62
CA LEU A 5 -7.90 -3.70 -9.16
C LEU A 5 -8.53 -3.87 -7.79
N VAL A 6 -8.15 -2.98 -6.88
CA VAL A 6 -8.69 -2.90 -5.52
C VAL A 6 -9.52 -1.62 -5.43
N PHE A 7 -10.81 -1.77 -5.16
CA PHE A 7 -11.71 -0.63 -4.96
C PHE A 7 -12.06 -0.53 -3.48
N SER A 8 -11.78 0.62 -2.86
CA SER A 8 -12.18 0.89 -1.48
C SER A 8 -13.69 1.13 -1.39
N LYS A 9 -14.35 0.56 -0.37
CA LYS A 9 -15.78 0.78 -0.13
C LYS A 9 -15.98 2.17 0.47
N PHE A 10 -16.33 3.14 -0.36
CA PHE A 10 -16.34 4.57 0.04
C PHE A 10 -17.51 4.99 0.95
N SER A 11 -18.38 4.08 1.41
CA SER A 11 -19.42 4.46 2.39
C SER A 11 -19.86 3.26 3.23
N SER A 12 -19.70 3.34 4.55
CA SER A 12 -20.32 2.37 5.47
C SER A 12 -21.86 2.50 5.52
N LEU A 13 -22.41 3.53 4.86
CA LEU A 13 -23.85 3.78 4.71
C LEU A 13 -24.54 2.72 3.83
N PHE A 14 -23.82 2.05 2.95
CA PHE A 14 -24.30 0.86 2.24
C PHE A 14 -23.57 -0.36 2.79
N ARG A 15 -24.30 -1.22 3.52
CA ARG A 15 -23.82 -2.55 3.86
C ARG A 15 -23.71 -3.36 2.57
N PHE A 16 -22.57 -3.26 1.90
CA PHE A 16 -22.26 -4.02 0.70
C PHE A 16 -21.94 -5.46 1.09
N SER A 17 -22.98 -6.29 1.20
CA SER A 17 -22.87 -7.74 1.33
C SER A 17 -22.81 -8.36 -0.06
N PHE A 18 -21.73 -9.08 -0.35
CA PHE A 18 -21.58 -9.89 -1.56
C PHE A 18 -21.22 -11.31 -1.14
N GLN A 19 -21.51 -12.29 -1.99
CA GLN A 19 -21.07 -13.67 -1.85
C GLN A 19 -19.90 -13.95 -2.81
N SER A 20 -19.13 -14.99 -2.51
CA SER A 20 -18.10 -15.49 -3.40
C SER A 20 -18.72 -15.87 -4.75
N GLY A 21 -18.25 -15.25 -5.83
CA GLY A 21 -18.79 -15.47 -7.18
C GLY A 21 -19.76 -14.39 -7.67
N ASP A 22 -20.08 -13.39 -6.85
CA ASP A 22 -20.85 -12.22 -7.28
C ASP A 22 -20.09 -11.37 -8.30
N TYR A 23 -20.85 -10.56 -9.05
CA TYR A 23 -20.33 -9.65 -10.07
C TYR A 23 -20.58 -8.20 -9.70
N VAL A 24 -19.64 -7.35 -10.09
CA VAL A 24 -19.78 -5.89 -10.02
C VAL A 24 -19.62 -5.29 -11.41
N SER A 25 -20.45 -4.29 -11.73
CA SER A 25 -20.29 -3.49 -12.93
C SER A 25 -19.40 -2.30 -12.63
N ILE A 26 -18.28 -2.17 -13.35
CA ILE A 26 -17.29 -1.13 -13.14
C ILE A 26 -17.35 -0.15 -14.31
N ASN A 27 -17.40 1.14 -13.98
CA ASN A 27 -17.18 2.24 -14.90
C ASN A 27 -15.94 3.01 -14.46
N ILE A 28 -15.05 3.32 -15.41
CA ILE A 28 -13.84 4.10 -15.17
C ILE A 28 -13.93 5.31 -16.09
N PRO A 29 -14.46 6.46 -15.60
CA PRO A 29 -14.70 7.64 -16.43
C PRO A 29 -13.46 8.14 -17.17
N ARG A 30 -12.27 7.91 -16.60
CA ARG A 30 -10.99 8.29 -17.19
C ARG A 30 -10.58 7.45 -18.41
N VAL A 31 -11.19 6.28 -18.59
CA VAL A 31 -10.99 5.41 -19.75
C VAL A 31 -12.18 5.53 -20.70
N ALA A 32 -13.40 5.37 -20.18
CA ALA A 32 -14.63 5.50 -20.94
C ALA A 32 -15.76 6.01 -20.05
N LEU A 33 -16.35 7.15 -20.41
CA LEU A 33 -17.36 7.84 -19.59
C LEU A 33 -18.66 7.05 -19.43
N TYR A 34 -19.09 6.35 -20.46
CA TYR A 34 -20.42 5.72 -20.53
C TYR A 34 -20.38 4.20 -20.71
N GLU A 35 -19.23 3.57 -20.45
CA GLU A 35 -19.08 2.12 -20.59
C GLU A 35 -19.00 1.44 -19.22
N PHE A 36 -19.78 0.38 -19.04
CA PHE A 36 -19.83 -0.42 -17.82
C PHE A 36 -19.44 -1.85 -18.16
N HIS A 37 -18.46 -2.39 -17.45
CA HIS A 37 -17.96 -3.75 -17.67
C HIS A 37 -18.17 -4.61 -16.43
N PRO A 38 -18.80 -5.80 -16.55
CA PRO A 38 -18.99 -6.71 -15.43
C PRO A 38 -17.72 -7.51 -15.13
N PHE A 39 -17.37 -7.61 -13.84
CA PHE A 39 -16.27 -8.43 -13.35
C PHE A 39 -16.66 -9.21 -12.12
N THR A 40 -16.13 -10.42 -11.99
CA THR A 40 -16.31 -11.25 -10.80
C THR A 40 -15.50 -10.69 -9.64
N VAL A 41 -16.14 -10.61 -8.48
CA VAL A 41 -15.47 -10.28 -7.24
C VAL A 41 -14.60 -11.46 -6.81
N SER A 42 -13.32 -11.18 -6.58
CA SER A 42 -12.30 -12.15 -6.19
C SER A 42 -11.85 -12.00 -4.73
N SER A 43 -12.25 -10.93 -4.06
CA SER A 43 -12.13 -10.78 -2.61
C SER A 43 -13.10 -11.69 -1.88
N ALA A 44 -12.75 -12.06 -0.64
CA ALA A 44 -13.64 -12.81 0.22
C ALA A 44 -14.68 -11.88 0.89
N PRO A 45 -15.90 -12.35 1.20
CA PRO A 45 -16.96 -11.53 1.79
C PRO A 45 -16.60 -10.93 3.16
N GLU A 46 -15.65 -11.54 3.88
CA GLU A 46 -15.09 -11.03 5.12
C GLU A 46 -14.18 -9.79 4.95
N GLU A 47 -13.67 -9.51 3.75
CA GLU A 47 -12.91 -8.29 3.47
C GLU A 47 -13.89 -7.08 3.50
N LYS A 48 -13.85 -6.33 4.61
CA LYS A 48 -14.83 -5.28 4.88
C LYS A 48 -14.54 -3.98 4.15
N ASP A 49 -13.27 -3.62 3.96
CA ASP A 49 -12.89 -2.25 3.57
C ASP A 49 -12.72 -2.07 2.05
N TYR A 50 -12.54 -3.16 1.32
CA TYR A 50 -12.30 -3.12 -0.12
C TYR A 50 -12.94 -4.32 -0.83
N ILE A 51 -13.06 -4.19 -2.15
CA ILE A 51 -13.36 -5.30 -3.06
C ILE A 51 -12.20 -5.46 -4.04
N ARG A 52 -11.87 -6.69 -4.38
CA ARG A 52 -10.80 -7.00 -5.33
C ARG A 52 -11.39 -7.68 -6.57
N VAL A 53 -11.01 -7.20 -7.74
CA VAL A 53 -11.35 -7.85 -9.03
C VAL A 53 -10.08 -8.09 -9.82
N HIS A 54 -10.06 -9.19 -10.58
CA HIS A 54 -8.98 -9.50 -11.49
C HIS A 54 -9.42 -9.19 -12.92
N ILE A 55 -8.67 -8.32 -13.60
CA ILE A 55 -8.95 -7.91 -14.97
C ILE A 55 -7.77 -8.33 -15.85
N GLN A 56 -8.06 -9.11 -16.89
CA GLN A 56 -7.08 -9.46 -17.91
C GLN A 56 -7.15 -8.43 -19.05
N ALA A 57 -5.99 -7.96 -19.51
CA ALA A 57 -5.88 -6.98 -20.59
C ALA A 57 -6.03 -7.64 -21.99
N THR A 58 -7.18 -8.28 -22.24
CA THR A 58 -7.45 -9.00 -23.51
C THR A 58 -8.28 -8.16 -24.49
N GLY A 59 -9.24 -7.40 -23.99
CA GLY A 59 -10.07 -6.47 -24.77
C GLY A 59 -9.54 -5.04 -24.78
N ASP A 60 -9.99 -4.23 -25.74
CA ASP A 60 -9.50 -2.86 -25.94
C ASP A 60 -9.73 -1.97 -24.72
N TRP A 61 -10.91 -2.04 -24.10
CA TRP A 61 -11.17 -1.34 -22.84
C TRP A 61 -10.23 -1.80 -21.72
N THR A 62 -10.07 -3.11 -21.53
CA THR A 62 -9.21 -3.65 -20.46
C THR A 62 -7.73 -3.34 -20.66
N LYS A 63 -7.26 -3.20 -21.91
CA LYS A 63 -5.89 -2.76 -22.22
C LYS A 63 -5.69 -1.28 -21.88
N GLN A 64 -6.66 -0.43 -22.19
CA GLN A 64 -6.61 0.99 -21.81
C GLN A 64 -6.63 1.17 -20.30
N VAL A 65 -7.46 0.40 -19.59
CA VAL A 65 -7.45 0.33 -18.13
C VAL A 65 -6.07 -0.05 -17.62
N TYR A 66 -5.50 -1.17 -18.10
CA TYR A 66 -4.17 -1.62 -17.71
C TYR A 66 -3.11 -0.52 -17.89
N GLN A 67 -3.09 0.10 -19.06
CA GLN A 67 -2.13 1.15 -19.40
C GLN A 67 -2.28 2.36 -18.49
N ARG A 68 -3.51 2.79 -18.22
CA ARG A 68 -3.79 3.93 -17.35
C ARG A 68 -3.31 3.70 -15.91
N PHE A 69 -3.52 2.51 -15.37
CA PHE A 69 -3.04 2.16 -14.03
C PHE A 69 -1.52 2.06 -13.96
N LYS A 70 -0.89 1.55 -15.02
CA LYS A 70 0.57 1.52 -15.13
C LYS A 70 1.16 2.94 -15.08
N GLU A 71 0.61 3.86 -15.85
CA GLU A 71 1.04 5.27 -15.85
C GLU A 71 0.86 5.94 -14.48
N MET A 72 -0.24 5.65 -13.78
CA MET A 72 -0.46 6.18 -12.43
C MET A 72 0.58 5.69 -11.44
N ALA A 73 0.92 4.40 -11.49
CA ALA A 73 1.94 3.82 -10.61
C ALA A 73 3.35 4.37 -10.91
N GLU A 74 3.68 4.58 -12.19
CA GLU A 74 4.95 5.19 -12.60
C GLU A 74 5.05 6.66 -12.15
N GLU A 75 3.96 7.42 -12.24
CA GLU A 75 3.91 8.80 -11.76
C GLU A 75 4.08 8.88 -10.23
N GLU A 76 3.38 8.03 -9.47
CA GLU A 76 3.51 7.96 -8.01
C GLU A 76 4.95 7.58 -7.60
N ALA A 77 5.58 6.63 -8.29
CA ALA A 77 6.97 6.27 -8.05
C ALA A 77 7.93 7.44 -8.31
N ARG A 78 7.68 8.20 -9.37
CA ARG A 78 8.47 9.38 -9.73
C ARG A 78 8.32 10.49 -8.69
N GLU A 79 7.10 10.79 -8.25
CA GLU A 79 6.83 11.79 -7.20
C GLU A 79 7.49 11.41 -5.88
N ASN A 80 7.41 10.13 -5.48
CA ASN A 80 8.07 9.63 -4.27
C ASN A 80 9.61 9.66 -4.34
N GLN A 81 10.19 9.75 -5.55
CA GLN A 81 11.63 9.94 -5.73
C GLN A 81 12.07 11.40 -5.63
N ILE A 82 11.14 12.38 -5.64
CA ILE A 82 11.46 13.80 -5.54
C ILE A 82 11.89 14.11 -4.09
N LYS A 83 13.20 14.05 -3.85
CA LYS A 83 13.81 14.51 -2.61
C LYS A 83 14.09 16.01 -2.72
N ILE A 84 13.28 16.82 -2.03
CA ILE A 84 13.53 18.25 -1.90
C ILE A 84 14.62 18.46 -0.84
N TYR A 85 15.82 18.78 -1.28
CA TYR A 85 16.88 19.28 -0.41
C TYR A 85 16.78 20.80 -0.34
N ARG A 86 16.89 21.39 0.85
CA ARG A 86 17.12 22.84 0.91
C ARG A 86 18.54 23.13 0.39
N ALA A 87 18.69 24.15 -0.44
CA ALA A 87 19.97 24.48 -1.07
C ALA A 87 21.08 24.85 -0.08
N ASP A 88 20.73 25.24 1.15
CA ASP A 88 21.62 25.54 2.26
C ASP A 88 22.06 24.31 3.08
N ILE A 89 21.48 23.13 2.83
CA ILE A 89 21.78 21.89 3.57
C ILE A 89 22.60 20.94 2.69
N HIS A 90 23.87 20.75 3.06
CA HIS A 90 24.78 19.84 2.36
C HIS A 90 24.35 18.36 2.56
N PRO A 91 24.22 17.54 1.51
CA PRO A 91 23.56 16.21 1.58
C PRO A 91 24.18 15.20 2.56
N GLN A 92 25.45 15.37 2.92
CA GLN A 92 26.23 14.34 3.64
C GLN A 92 25.91 14.21 5.13
N GLU A 93 25.24 15.18 5.76
CA GLU A 93 24.92 15.10 7.19
C GLU A 93 23.64 14.29 7.49
N SER A 94 22.80 14.02 6.47
CA SER A 94 21.51 13.36 6.68
C SER A 94 21.55 11.82 6.73
N LEU A 95 22.62 11.18 6.24
CA LEU A 95 22.72 9.71 6.22
C LEU A 95 23.37 9.11 7.48
N ALA A 96 24.11 9.92 8.26
CA ALA A 96 24.79 9.45 9.47
C ALA A 96 23.87 9.37 10.72
N ASN A 97 22.70 10.00 10.70
CA ASN A 97 21.80 10.05 11.86
C ASN A 97 20.70 8.98 11.87
N PHE A 98 20.57 8.15 10.82
CA PHE A 98 19.59 7.06 10.80
C PHE A 98 20.16 5.69 11.22
N GLN A 99 21.48 5.55 11.42
CA GLN A 99 22.08 4.30 11.92
C GLN A 99 22.42 4.32 13.41
N ASN A 100 22.23 5.44 14.11
CA ASN A 100 22.64 5.60 15.52
C ASN A 100 21.47 5.61 16.53
N VAL A 101 20.29 5.08 16.17
CA VAL A 101 19.10 5.07 17.07
C VAL A 101 18.73 3.65 17.57
N GLU A 102 19.46 2.60 17.18
CA GLU A 102 19.17 1.23 17.68
C GLU A 102 20.17 0.70 18.73
N HIS A 103 21.08 1.51 19.25
CA HIS A 103 22.04 1.03 20.24
C HIS A 103 22.30 2.05 21.35
N ASP A 104 21.26 2.39 22.12
CA ASP A 104 21.50 2.76 23.51
C ASP A 104 20.38 2.29 24.45
N GLN A 105 20.81 1.46 25.40
CA GLN A 105 20.22 1.10 26.70
C GLN A 105 19.12 0.02 26.75
N ILE A 106 19.53 -1.24 26.97
CA ILE A 106 19.53 -1.86 28.30
C ILE A 106 20.58 -3.00 28.30
N GLY A 107 21.62 -2.84 29.12
CA GLY A 107 22.42 -3.94 29.66
C GLY A 107 23.92 -3.94 29.35
N ASP A 108 24.74 -3.50 30.31
CA ASP A 108 25.84 -4.31 30.86
C ASP A 108 26.42 -3.60 32.11
N GLN A 109 26.17 -4.08 33.33
CA GLN A 109 26.89 -5.13 34.10
C GLN A 109 28.19 -4.69 34.80
N SER A 110 28.45 -5.43 35.90
CA SER A 110 29.72 -5.64 36.62
C SER A 110 29.96 -4.69 37.84
N ASN A 111 30.45 -5.11 39.01
CA ASN A 111 30.73 -6.41 39.63
C ASN A 111 31.18 -6.17 41.12
N VAL A 112 31.10 -7.21 41.96
CA VAL A 112 31.82 -7.49 43.25
C VAL A 112 31.75 -6.49 44.43
N LYS A 113 31.13 -6.92 45.56
CA LYS A 113 31.87 -7.28 46.81
C LYS A 113 30.98 -7.82 47.94
N SER A 114 31.29 -9.07 48.28
CA SER A 114 31.21 -9.76 49.57
C SER A 114 30.77 -8.95 50.79
N ASN A 115 29.79 -9.45 51.54
CA ASN A 115 30.06 -9.83 52.94
C ASN A 115 29.06 -10.86 53.48
N LYS A 116 29.62 -11.99 53.90
CA LYS A 116 29.01 -13.06 54.68
C LYS A 116 29.02 -12.61 56.15
N ARG A 117 27.90 -12.75 56.85
CA ARG A 117 27.85 -13.13 58.27
C ARG A 117 26.42 -13.59 58.57
N GLU A 118 26.31 -14.88 58.83
CA GLU A 118 25.18 -15.55 59.46
C GLU A 118 24.88 -14.95 60.86
N PRO A 119 23.72 -15.27 61.46
CA PRO A 119 23.18 -14.56 62.64
C PRO A 119 24.10 -14.49 63.86
#